data_AF-A0A101NV66-F1
#
_entry.id   AF-A0A101NV66-F1
#
_cell.length_a   1.000
_cell.length_b   1.000
_cell.length_c   1.000
_cell.angle_alpha   90.00
_cell.angle_beta   90.00
_cell.angle_gamma   90.00
#
_symmetry.space_group_name_H-M   'P 1'
#
loop_
_entity.id
_entity.type
_entity.pdbx_description
1 polymer ?
#
loop_
_entity_poly.entity_id
_entity_poly.type
_entity_poly.pdbx_seq_one_letter_code
_entity_poly.pdbx_strand_id
1 'polypeptide(L)'
;MPHTPGPSPNQVAQATATLAHVKDYLRTYPPVPDVLPLLALLLDEDTGVPILLGDILRAAARSVSQQTDQPVNDTMRRSIDSLRDAAQEATDWHVLHWDVQRLRDLASSPVDPPVTP
;
A
#
# COMPACT_ATOMS: atom_id res chain seq x y z
N MET A 1 21.11 -9.39 -21.07
CA MET A 1 20.58 -8.26 -20.26
C MET A 1 21.19 -8.36 -18.88
N PRO A 2 21.71 -7.28 -18.28
CA PRO A 2 22.23 -7.35 -16.92
C PRO A 2 21.09 -7.75 -15.97
N HIS A 3 21.32 -8.79 -15.17
CA HIS A 3 20.39 -9.20 -14.12
C HIS A 3 20.31 -8.07 -13.10
N THR A 4 19.16 -7.42 -12.98
CA THR A 4 18.93 -6.51 -11.85
C THR A 4 18.85 -7.38 -10.60
N PRO A 5 19.76 -7.24 -9.63
CA PRO A 5 19.69 -8.04 -8.42
C PRO A 5 18.37 -7.76 -7.70
N GLY A 6 17.69 -8.83 -7.29
CA GLY A 6 16.48 -8.70 -6.49
C GLY A 6 16.78 -8.07 -5.12
N PRO A 7 15.74 -7.55 -4.43
CA PRO A 7 15.92 -7.02 -3.08
C PRO A 7 16.38 -8.13 -2.12
N SER A 8 17.27 -7.78 -1.20
CA SER A 8 17.65 -8.67 -0.12
C SER A 8 16.50 -8.83 0.90
N PRO A 9 16.41 -9.98 1.60
CA PRO A 9 15.42 -10.16 2.68
C PRO A 9 15.49 -9.06 3.75
N ASN A 10 16.68 -8.54 4.04
CA ASN A 10 16.87 -7.45 5.01
C ASN A 10 16.24 -6.14 4.55
N GLN A 11 16.28 -5.82 3.25
CA GLN A 11 15.62 -4.62 2.72
C GLN A 11 14.10 -4.73 2.86
N VAL A 12 13.52 -5.91 2.58
CA VAL A 12 12.09 -6.15 2.78
C VAL A 12 11.71 -6.07 4.26
N ALA A 13 12.52 -6.68 5.14
CA ALA A 13 12.32 -6.62 6.59
C ALA A 13 12.42 -5.19 7.15
N GLN A 14 13.32 -4.37 6.61
CA GLN A 14 13.44 -2.97 7.00
C GLN A 14 12.20 -2.17 6.58
N ALA A 15 11.71 -2.38 5.35
CA ALA A 15 10.50 -1.71 4.88
C ALA A 15 9.27 -2.05 5.77
N THR A 16 9.09 -3.33 6.13
CA THR A 16 8.00 -3.74 7.01
C THR A 16 8.19 -3.23 8.45
N ALA A 17 9.42 -3.14 8.94
CA ALA A 17 9.72 -2.52 10.24
C ALA A 17 9.37 -1.03 10.26
N THR A 18 9.62 -0.30 9.18
CA THR A 18 9.21 1.11 9.05
C THR A 18 7.68 1.25 9.09
N LEU A 19 6.94 0.40 8.37
CA LEU A 19 5.47 0.39 8.44
C LEU A 19 4.96 0.07 9.85
N ALA A 20 5.61 -0.87 10.53
CA ALA A 20 5.29 -1.19 11.92
C ALA A 20 5.49 0.01 12.85
N HIS A 21 6.57 0.78 12.66
CA HIS A 21 6.83 2.00 13.41
C HIS A 21 5.76 3.07 13.13
N VAL A 22 5.32 3.26 11.88
CA VAL A 22 4.22 4.20 11.57
C VAL A 22 2.94 3.77 12.30
N LYS A 23 2.58 2.49 12.24
CA LYS A 23 1.43 1.94 12.98
C LYS A 23 1.55 2.20 14.49
N ASP A 24 2.73 2.02 15.08
CA ASP A 24 2.93 2.26 16.51
C ASP A 24 2.93 3.76 16.86
N TYR A 25 3.42 4.62 15.98
CA TYR A 25 3.29 6.07 16.11
C TYR A 25 1.81 6.51 16.08
N LEU A 26 1.00 5.99 15.15
CA LEU A 26 -0.43 6.35 15.10
C LEU A 26 -1.20 5.94 16.37
N ARG A 27 -0.74 4.92 17.10
CA ARG A 27 -1.33 4.50 18.38
C ARG A 27 -1.05 5.45 19.54
N THR A 28 -0.12 6.39 19.38
CA THR A 28 0.13 7.45 20.39
C THR A 28 -0.81 8.64 20.23
N TYR A 29 -1.74 8.59 19.27
CA TYR A 29 -2.68 9.67 18.93
C TYR A 29 -2.00 11.01 18.63
N PRO A 30 -1.07 11.05 17.66
CA PRO A 30 -0.40 12.29 17.28
C PRO A 30 -1.38 13.31 16.65
N PRO A 31 -1.01 14.60 16.63
CA PRO A 31 -1.80 15.64 15.97
C PRO A 31 -2.10 15.31 14.50
N VAL A 32 -3.30 15.67 14.04
CA VAL A 32 -3.74 15.48 12.64
C VAL A 32 -2.73 16.04 11.61
N PRO A 33 -2.12 17.23 11.80
CA PRO A 33 -1.10 17.74 10.88
C PRO A 33 0.13 16.83 10.73
N ASP A 34 0.45 16.01 11.72
CA ASP A 34 1.57 15.07 11.67
C ASP A 34 1.16 13.72 11.05
N VAL A 35 -0.13 13.35 11.15
CA VAL A 35 -0.70 12.09 10.62
C VAL A 35 -0.93 12.16 9.12
N LEU A 36 -1.59 13.22 8.64
CA LEU A 36 -2.05 13.30 7.24
C LEU A 36 -0.93 13.19 6.20
N PRO A 37 0.27 13.77 6.41
CA PRO A 37 1.38 13.58 5.49
C PRO A 37 1.84 12.12 5.39
N LEU A 38 1.83 11.37 6.51
CA LEU A 38 2.19 9.96 6.53
C LEU A 38 1.15 9.12 5.78
N LEU A 39 -0.13 9.37 6.03
CA LEU A 39 -1.22 8.67 5.32
C LEU A 39 -1.22 8.98 3.83
N ALA A 40 -0.94 10.22 3.43
CA ALA A 40 -0.87 10.61 2.03
C ALA A 40 0.22 9.83 1.27
N LEU A 41 1.37 9.59 1.89
CA LEU A 41 2.44 8.77 1.31
C LEU A 41 2.07 7.28 1.26
N LEU A 42 1.47 6.75 2.34
CA LEU A 42 1.09 5.33 2.41
C LEU A 42 -0.03 4.96 1.43
N LEU A 43 -0.90 5.91 1.13
CA LEU A 43 -2.08 5.75 0.28
C LEU A 43 -1.93 6.52 -1.03
N ASP A 44 -0.71 6.81 -1.46
CA ASP A 44 -0.46 7.46 -2.75
C ASP A 44 -1.06 6.63 -3.90
N GLU A 45 -1.66 7.30 -4.88
CA GLU A 45 -2.42 6.64 -5.96
C GLU A 45 -1.55 5.87 -6.95
N ASP A 46 -0.25 6.17 -7.02
CA ASP A 46 0.69 5.55 -7.94
C ASP A 46 1.75 4.71 -7.21
N THR A 47 2.14 5.13 -6.01
CA THR A 47 3.29 4.58 -5.27
C THR A 47 2.96 4.11 -3.87
N GLY A 48 1.68 4.20 -3.47
CA GLY A 48 1.23 3.79 -2.15
C GLY A 48 1.29 2.28 -1.93
N VAL A 49 1.17 1.89 -0.66
CA VAL A 49 1.13 0.47 -0.26
C VAL A 49 0.04 -0.32 -0.99
N PRO A 50 -1.20 0.20 -1.18
CA PRO A 50 -2.24 -0.49 -1.96
C PRO A 50 -1.79 -0.92 -3.36
N ILE A 51 -1.16 0.00 -4.09
CA ILE A 51 -0.73 -0.22 -5.48
C ILE A 51 0.47 -1.16 -5.52
N LEU A 52 1.52 -0.86 -4.74
CA LEU A 52 2.74 -1.66 -4.71
C LEU A 52 2.47 -3.10 -4.26
N LEU A 53 1.64 -3.30 -3.23
CA LEU A 53 1.30 -4.64 -2.75
C LEU A 53 0.51 -5.41 -3.82
N GLY A 54 -0.48 -4.77 -4.45
CA GLY A 54 -1.23 -5.38 -5.54
C GLY A 54 -0.33 -5.83 -6.70
N ASP A 55 0.60 -4.99 -7.12
CA ASP A 55 1.52 -5.31 -8.21
C ASP A 55 2.50 -6.42 -7.85
N ILE A 56 3.02 -6.43 -6.62
CA ILE A 56 3.85 -7.53 -6.11
C ILE A 56 3.07 -8.86 -6.15
N LEU A 57 1.82 -8.87 -5.69
CA LEU A 57 0.98 -10.07 -5.67
C LEU A 57 0.63 -10.57 -7.08
N ARG A 58 0.30 -9.67 -8.03
CA ARG A 58 0.11 -10.03 -9.45
C ARG A 58 1.39 -10.60 -10.06
N ALA A 59 2.55 -10.00 -9.76
CA ALA A 59 3.84 -10.48 -10.24
C ALA A 59 4.19 -11.85 -9.64
N ALA A 60 3.88 -12.09 -8.36
CA ALA A 60 4.04 -13.38 -7.71
C ALA A 60 3.15 -14.44 -8.36
N ALA A 61 1.85 -14.16 -8.54
CA ALA A 61 0.92 -15.06 -9.22
C ALA A 61 1.39 -15.43 -10.63
N ARG A 62 1.90 -14.45 -11.38
CA ARG A 62 2.48 -14.66 -12.71
C ARG A 62 3.73 -15.53 -12.66
N SER A 63 4.63 -15.27 -11.72
CA SER A 63 5.89 -16.02 -11.56
C SER A 63 5.63 -17.49 -11.26
N VAL A 64 4.73 -17.76 -10.31
CA VAL A 64 4.30 -19.11 -9.94
C VAL A 64 3.64 -19.80 -11.14
N SER A 65 2.74 -19.12 -11.85
CA SER A 65 2.07 -19.66 -13.03
C SER A 65 3.02 -20.01 -14.19
N GLN A 66 4.13 -19.29 -14.36
CA GLN A 66 5.09 -19.53 -15.44
C GLN A 66 6.09 -20.66 -15.12
N GLN A 67 6.38 -20.88 -13.83
CA GLN A 67 7.39 -21.84 -13.37
C GLN A 67 6.79 -23.20 -13.01
N THR A 68 5.48 -23.39 -13.17
CA THR A 68 4.82 -24.66 -12.87
C THR A 68 4.66 -25.50 -14.13
N ASP A 69 5.20 -26.72 -14.11
CA ASP A 69 4.99 -27.70 -15.18
C ASP A 69 3.51 -28.08 -15.32
N GLN A 70 3.07 -28.32 -16.55
CA GLN A 70 1.70 -28.73 -16.85
C GLN A 70 1.55 -30.26 -16.74
N PRO A 71 0.43 -30.76 -16.17
CA PRO A 71 -0.73 -30.02 -15.67
C PRO A 71 -0.52 -29.43 -14.25
N VAL A 72 -0.99 -28.20 -14.04
CA VAL A 72 -0.91 -27.51 -12.73
C VAL A 72 -1.86 -28.16 -11.73
N ASN A 73 -1.32 -28.66 -10.62
CA ASN A 73 -2.08 -29.20 -9.47
C ASN A 73 -3.10 -28.16 -8.96
N ASP A 74 -4.31 -28.60 -8.60
CA ASP A 74 -5.40 -27.78 -8.10
C ASP A 74 -5.01 -26.89 -6.91
N THR A 75 -4.14 -27.36 -6.00
CA THR A 75 -3.65 -26.54 -4.89
C THR A 75 -2.85 -25.34 -5.39
N MET A 76 -2.00 -25.54 -6.41
CA MET A 76 -1.21 -24.46 -7.00
C MET A 76 -2.11 -23.47 -7.74
N ARG A 77 -3.11 -23.97 -8.49
CA ARG A 77 -4.12 -23.14 -9.14
C ARG A 77 -4.85 -22.25 -8.12
N ARG A 78 -5.33 -22.83 -7.02
CA ARG A 78 -5.97 -22.07 -5.93
C ARG A 78 -5.06 -20.98 -5.37
N SER A 79 -3.78 -21.30 -5.10
CA SER A 79 -2.84 -20.29 -4.60
C SER A 79 -2.61 -19.14 -5.58
N ILE A 80 -2.52 -19.43 -6.88
CA ILE A 80 -2.39 -18.39 -7.92
C ILE A 80 -3.63 -17.49 -7.93
N ASP A 81 -4.82 -18.06 -7.84
CA ASP A 81 -6.06 -17.29 -7.85
C ASP A 81 -6.20 -16.44 -6.57
N SER A 82 -5.90 -17.01 -5.40
CA SER A 82 -5.86 -16.26 -4.14
C SER A 82 -4.89 -15.07 -4.17
N LEU A 83 -3.73 -15.20 -4.83
CA LEU A 83 -2.81 -14.07 -5.00
C LEU A 83 -3.38 -12.98 -5.91
N ARG A 84 -4.12 -13.35 -6.96
CA ARG A 84 -4.78 -12.40 -7.87
C ARG A 84 -5.93 -11.66 -7.18
N ASP A 85 -6.73 -12.39 -6.41
CA ASP A 85 -7.86 -11.81 -5.66
C ASP A 85 -7.34 -10.83 -4.60
N ALA A 86 -6.36 -11.25 -3.80
CA ALA A 86 -5.74 -10.37 -2.81
C ALA A 86 -5.07 -9.14 -3.45
N ALA A 87 -4.50 -9.30 -4.65
CA ALA A 87 -3.95 -8.15 -5.38
C ALA A 87 -5.03 -7.14 -5.78
N GLN A 88 -6.20 -7.63 -6.21
CA GLN A 88 -7.32 -6.77 -6.55
C GLN A 88 -7.84 -6.04 -5.32
N GLU A 89 -8.11 -6.78 -4.24
CA GLU A 89 -8.59 -6.22 -2.97
C GLU A 89 -7.62 -5.17 -2.42
N ALA A 90 -6.31 -5.44 -2.48
CA ALA A 90 -5.29 -4.47 -2.07
C ALA A 90 -5.35 -3.21 -2.93
N THR A 91 -5.42 -3.34 -4.26
CA THR A 91 -5.51 -2.15 -5.13
C THR A 91 -6.81 -1.39 -4.93
N ASP A 92 -7.93 -2.02 -4.59
CA ASP A 92 -9.19 -1.33 -4.38
C ASP A 92 -9.13 -0.32 -3.21
N TRP A 93 -8.19 -0.49 -2.27
CA TRP A 93 -7.97 0.48 -1.20
C TRP A 93 -7.34 1.80 -1.66
N HIS A 94 -6.83 1.90 -2.89
CA HIS A 94 -6.23 3.14 -3.42
C HIS A 94 -7.21 4.32 -3.41
N VAL A 95 -8.53 4.07 -3.44
CA VAL A 95 -9.55 5.12 -3.43
C VAL A 95 -9.46 6.01 -2.18
N LEU A 96 -8.91 5.48 -1.07
CA LEU A 96 -8.70 6.22 0.18
C LEU A 96 -7.72 7.38 0.02
N HIS A 97 -6.90 7.38 -1.03
CA HIS A 97 -6.06 8.49 -1.43
C HIS A 97 -6.84 9.82 -1.47
N TRP A 98 -8.01 9.80 -2.13
CA TRP A 98 -8.84 10.99 -2.33
C TRP A 98 -9.42 11.53 -1.02
N ASP A 99 -9.79 10.64 -0.11
CA ASP A 99 -10.30 11.04 1.20
C ASP A 99 -9.20 11.67 2.06
N VAL A 100 -7.98 11.13 2.03
CA VAL A 100 -6.83 11.70 2.76
C VAL A 100 -6.41 13.04 2.18
N GLN A 101 -6.40 13.20 0.85
CA GLN A 101 -6.14 14.49 0.22
C GLN A 101 -7.18 15.54 0.66
N ARG A 102 -8.47 15.19 0.64
CA ARG A 102 -9.54 16.07 1.09
C ARG A 102 -9.37 16.48 2.55
N LEU A 103 -9.00 15.54 3.44
CA LEU A 103 -8.73 15.85 4.85
C LEU A 103 -7.55 16.80 5.01
N ARG A 104 -6.49 16.65 4.20
CA ARG A 104 -5.32 17.54 4.21
C ARG A 104 -5.68 18.96 3.77
N ASP A 105 -6.50 19.10 2.73
CA ASP A 105 -6.94 20.40 2.24
C ASP A 105 -7.82 21.13 3.27
N LEU A 106 -8.70 20.39 3.96
CA LEU A 106 -9.51 20.91 5.06
C LEU A 106 -8.65 21.35 6.26
N ALA A 107 -7.65 20.55 6.64
CA ALA A 107 -6.74 20.89 7.74
C ALA A 107 -5.82 22.06 7.44
N SER A 108 -5.56 22.35 6.16
CA SER A 108 -4.71 23.46 5.71
C SER A 108 -5.50 24.74 5.43
N SER A 109 -6.83 24.67 5.41
CA SER A 109 -7.68 25.83 5.16
C SER A 109 -7.68 26.75 6.40
N PRO A 110 -7.44 28.06 6.24
CA PRO A 110 -7.56 28.98 7.37
C PRO A 110 -9.00 28.97 7.87
N VAL A 111 -9.18 28.82 9.18
CA VAL A 111 -10.47 29.09 9.82
C VAL A 111 -10.77 30.57 9.58
N ASP A 112 -11.77 30.86 8.76
CA ASP A 112 -12.30 32.22 8.66
C ASP A 112 -12.73 32.67 10.06
N PRO A 113 -12.28 33.85 10.55
CA PRO A 113 -12.70 34.36 11.84
C PRO A 113 -14.23 34.54 11.83
N PRO A 114 -14.91 34.34 12.98
CA PRO A 114 -16.35 34.47 13.05
C PRO A 114 -16.75 35.89 12.63
N VAL A 115 -17.50 35.99 11.54
CA VAL A 115 -18.15 37.24 11.12
C VAL A 115 -19.16 37.58 12.21
N THR A 116 -18.80 38.54 13.06
CA THR A 116 -19.70 39.09 14.08
C THR A 116 -20.59 40.14 13.40
N PRO A 117 -21.93 40.08 13.58
CA PRO A 117 -22.88 40.98 12.92
C PRO A 117 -22.79 42.43 13.43
#